data_AF-A0A2V9Y7E6-F1
#
_entry.id   AF-A0A2V9Y7E6-F1
#
_cell.length_a   1.000
_cell.length_b   1.000
_cell.length_c   1.000
_cell.angle_alpha   90.00
_cell.angle_beta   90.00
_cell.angle_gamma   90.00
#
_symmetry.space_group_name_H-M   'P 1'
#
loop_
_entity.id
_entity.type
_entity.pdbx_description
1 polymer ?
#
loop_
_entity_poly.entity_id
_entity_poly.type
_entity_poly.pdbx_seq_one_letter_code
_entity_poly.pdbx_strand_id
1 'polypeptide(L)' 'GVIVLAIKRLDAMRFNPAPDERIEPDDCLIAMGEPSQLRQLERSVASS' A
#
# COMPACT_ATOMS: atom_id res chain seq x y z
N GLY A 1 -12.72 3.03 -3.73
CA GLY A 1 -11.80 2.07 -3.08
C GLY A 1 -10.39 2.44 -3.45
N VAL A 2 -9.41 1.95 -2.70
CA VAL A 2 -7.98 2.19 -3.01
C VAL A 2 -7.44 0.99 -3.79
N ILE A 3 -6.64 1.27 -4.82
CA ILE A 3 -5.96 0.26 -5.64
C ILE A 3 -4.46 0.35 -5.33
N VAL A 4 -3.83 -0.78 -4.98
CA VAL A 4 -2.38 -0.85 -4.81
C VAL A 4 -1.74 -1.19 -6.15
N LEU A 5 -0.91 -0.28 -6.67
CA LEU A 5 -0.22 -0.43 -7.95
C LEU A 5 1.15 -1.08 -7.80
N ALA A 6 1.83 -0.79 -6.69
CA ALA A 6 3.14 -1.36 -6.39
C ALA A 6 3.44 -1.37 -4.89
N ILE A 7 4.37 -2.24 -4.50
CA ILE A 7 4.99 -2.27 -3.18
C ILE A 7 6.49 -2.03 -3.38
N LYS A 8 7.01 -0.99 -2.74
CA LYS A 8 8.46 -0.77 -2.64
C LYS A 8 8.96 -1.38 -1.34
N ARG A 9 9.97 -2.25 -1.47
CA ARG A 9 10.65 -2.90 -0.34
C ARG A 9 12.16 -2.73 -0.53
N LEU A 10 12.79 -1.99 0.37
CA LEU A 10 14.21 -1.62 0.26
C LEU A 10 14.51 -1.03 -1.14
N ASP A 11 15.40 -1.66 -1.90
CA ASP A 11 15.80 -1.26 -3.26
C ASP A 11 14.98 -1.93 -4.37
N ALA A 12 13.99 -2.77 -4.02
CA ALA A 12 13.14 -3.47 -4.97
C ALA A 12 11.75 -2.82 -5.09
N MET A 13 11.20 -2.86 -6.30
CA MET A 13 9.82 -2.47 -6.57
C MET A 13 9.07 -3.66 -7.16
N ARG A 14 7.97 -4.07 -6.52
CA ARG A 14 7.04 -5.06 -7.06
C ARG A 14 5.81 -4.37 -7.59
N PHE A 15 5.62 -4.44 -8.90
CA PHE A 15 4.44 -3.92 -9.58
C PHE A 15 3.32 -4.95 -9.62
N ASN A 16 2.08 -4.48 -9.57
CA ASN A 16 0.87 -5.30 -9.62
C ASN A 16 0.93 -6.50 -8.65
N PRO A 17 1.01 -6.25 -7.33
CA PRO A 17 1.08 -7.32 -6.35
C PRO A 17 -0.15 -8.23 -6.44
N ALA A 18 0.04 -9.50 -6.10
CA ALA A 18 -1.07 -10.44 -5.99
C ALA A 18 -2.00 -10.03 -4.83
N PRO A 19 -3.29 -10.40 -4.86
CA PRO A 19 -4.23 -10.03 -3.79
C PRO A 19 -3.89 -10.65 -2.43
N ASP A 20 -3.11 -11.73 -2.42
CA ASP A 20 -2.58 -12.42 -1.24
C ASP A 20 -1.15 -12.00 -0.86
N GLU A 21 -0.60 -11.00 -1.55
CA GLU A 21 0.73 -10.46 -1.25
C GLU A 21 0.77 -9.89 0.17
N ARG A 22 1.77 -10.32 0.95
CA ARG A 22 1.93 -9.88 2.34
C ARG A 22 2.70 -8.56 2.37
N ILE A 23 2.09 -7.57 3.00
CA ILE A 23 2.71 -6.29 3.35
C ILE A 23 3.52 -6.53 4.63
N GLU A 24 4.79 -6.16 4.58
CA GLU A 24 5.73 -6.27 5.70
C GLU A 24 6.00 -4.87 6.31
N PRO A 25 6.54 -4.79 7.54
CA PRO A 25 7.05 -3.53 8.07
C PRO A 25 8.05 -2.87 7.09
N ASP A 26 8.07 -1.54 7.09
CA ASP A 26 8.89 -0.70 6.19
C ASP A 26 8.55 -0.76 4.70
N ASP A 27 7.53 -1.53 4.30
CA ASP A 27 7.00 -1.46 2.94
C ASP A 27 6.35 -0.10 2.67
N CYS A 28 6.59 0.44 1.48
CA CYS A 28 5.88 1.61 0.98
C CYS A 28 4.91 1.20 -0.13
N LEU A 29 3.62 1.43 0.11
CA LEU A 29 2.56 1.17 -0.86
C LEU A 29 2.41 2.35 -1.82
N ILE A 30 2.47 2.07 -3.12
CA ILE A 30 2.08 3.02 -4.16
C ILE A 30 0.63 2.74 -4.51
N ALA A 31 -0.26 3.65 -4.12
CA ALA A 31 -1.69 3.43 -4.21
C ALA A 31 -2.42 4.59 -4.91
N MET A 32 -3.55 4.28 -5.53
CA MET A 32 -4.43 5.22 -6.23
C MET A 32 -5.86 5.11 -5.70
N GLY A 33 -6.51 6.25 -5.50
CA GLY A 33 -7.89 6.34 -5.06
C GLY A 33 -8.26 7.78 -4.73
N GLU A 34 -9.48 8.00 -4.25
CA GLU A 34 -9.90 9.32 -3.81
C GLU A 34 -9.11 9.79 -2.58
N PRO A 35 -8.78 11.08 -2.44
CA PRO A 35 -7.97 11.58 -1.32
C PRO A 35 -8.55 11.27 0.08
N SER A 36 -9.88 11.19 0.20
CA SER A 36 -10.55 10.79 1.44
C SER A 36 -10.29 9.32 1.79
N GLN A 37 -10.25 8.45 0.79
CA GLN A 37 -10.03 7.02 0.94
C GLN A 37 -8.56 6.69 1.22
N LEU A 38 -7.63 7.41 0.58
CA LEU A 38 -6.20 7.28 0.87
C LEU A 38 -5.87 7.67 2.31
N ARG A 39 -6.42 8.80 2.80
CA ARG A 39 -6.26 9.19 4.21
C ARG A 39 -6.87 8.20 5.20
N GLN A 40 -7.96 7.55 4.82
CA GLN A 40 -8.56 6.49 5.65
C GLN A 40 -7.64 5.26 5.72
N LEU A 41 -7.04 4.87 4.59
CA LEU A 41 -6.06 3.79 4.53
C LEU A 41 -4.85 4.09 5.43
N GLU A 42 -4.24 5.27 5.31
CA GLU A 42 -3.11 5.69 6.15
C GLU A 42 -3.41 5.57 7.65
N ARG A 43 -4.61 6.01 8.06
CA ARG A 43 -5.07 5.91 9.46
C ARG A 43 -5.25 4.49 9.94
N SER A 44 -5.71 3.58 9.09
CA SER A 44 -5.91 2.17 9.47
C SER A 44 -4.60 1.43 9.74
N VAL A 45 -3.51 1.85 9.09
CA VAL A 45 -2.17 1.29 9.27
C VAL A 45 -1.49 1.89 10.50
N ALA A 46 -1.66 3.19 10.76
CA ALA A 46 -1.06 3.86 11.93
C ALA A 46 -1.61 3.39 13.29
N SER A 47 -2.74 2.69 13.31
CA SER A 47 -3.35 2.14 14.53
C SER A 47 -3.00 0.68 14.82
N SER A 48 -2.14 0.06 14.00
CA SER A 48 -1.77 -1.37 14.10
C SER A 48 -0.35 -1.57 14.60
#